data_AF-A0A0A3ID50-F1
#
_entry.id   AF-A0A0A3ID50-F1
#
_cell.length_a   1.000
_cell.length_b   1.000
_cell.length_c   1.000
_cell.angle_alpha   90.00
_cell.angle_beta   90.00
_cell.angle_gamma   90.00
#
_symmetry.space_group_name_H-M   'P 1'
#
loop_
_entity.id
_entity.type
_entity.pdbx_description
1 polymer ?
#
loop_
_entity_poly.entity_id
_entity_poly.type
_entity_poly.pdbx_seq_one_letter_code
_entity_poly.pdbx_strand_id
1 'polypeptide(L)'
;MNEQDLKSFITEYKKIIYTADAQNSEENTTLLKEVEPYMSKEIFEKNKINGVFDFPQRFAKENQKNIKLHDVIIDSIQEAPEDNSYKINYTLLVMIGDEQIEKAGEMTIQAEDGHKFLIIYDWESPVTVDNKKFL
;
A
#
# COMPACT_ATOMS: atom_id res chain seq x y z
N MET A 1 17.61 11.34 5.64
CA MET A 1 16.30 11.27 4.96
C MET A 1 15.29 12.10 5.75
N ASN A 2 14.28 12.71 5.12
CA ASN A 2 13.22 13.42 5.84
C ASN A 2 11.87 12.67 5.75
N GLU A 3 10.96 12.94 6.69
CA GLU A 3 9.63 12.31 6.77
C GLU A 3 8.75 12.57 5.54
N GLN A 4 8.89 13.73 4.90
CA GLN A 4 8.12 14.10 3.71
C GLN A 4 8.47 13.23 2.50
N ASP A 5 9.74 12.89 2.33
CA ASP A 5 10.21 12.00 1.26
C ASP A 5 9.60 10.59 1.43
N LEU A 6 9.64 10.07 2.67
CA LEU A 6 9.03 8.78 3.02
C LEU A 6 7.51 8.79 2.82
N LYS A 7 6.81 9.82 3.30
CA LYS A 7 5.35 9.95 3.10
C LYS A 7 5.01 9.98 1.61
N SER A 8 5.78 10.72 0.81
CA SER A 8 5.54 10.82 -0.64
C SER A 8 5.72 9.47 -1.32
N PHE A 9 6.81 8.75 -1.01
CA PHE A 9 7.07 7.40 -1.52
C PHE A 9 5.95 6.41 -1.15
N ILE A 10 5.53 6.37 0.12
CA ILE A 10 4.47 5.48 0.57
C ILE A 10 3.14 5.85 -0.10
N THR A 11 2.84 7.15 -0.23
CA THR A 11 1.61 7.62 -0.86
C THR A 11 1.55 7.21 -2.33
N GLU A 12 2.63 7.38 -3.08
CA GLU A 12 2.72 6.96 -4.49
C GLU A 12 2.49 5.46 -4.64
N TYR A 13 3.22 4.65 -3.87
CA TYR A 13 3.07 3.21 -3.84
C TYR A 13 1.65 2.75 -3.49
N LYS A 14 1.09 3.27 -2.38
CA LYS A 14 -0.25 2.87 -1.92
C LYS A 14 -1.34 3.37 -2.85
N LYS A 15 -1.15 4.49 -3.54
CA LYS A 15 -2.13 5.00 -4.51
C LYS A 15 -2.30 4.06 -5.70
N ILE A 16 -1.23 3.41 -6.16
CA ILE A 16 -1.30 2.41 -7.23
C ILE A 16 -2.21 1.25 -6.80
N ILE A 17 -2.05 0.76 -5.55
CA ILE A 17 -2.82 -0.37 -5.01
C ILE A 17 -4.27 0.02 -4.67
N TYR A 18 -4.47 1.15 -4.01
CA TYR A 18 -5.76 1.60 -3.47
C TYR A 18 -6.50 2.57 -4.42
N THR A 19 -6.31 2.44 -5.72
CA THR A 19 -7.14 3.10 -6.74
C THR A 19 -7.80 2.04 -7.60
N ALA A 20 -9.09 1.80 -7.39
CA ALA A 20 -9.84 0.82 -8.15
C ALA A 20 -11.22 1.34 -8.55
N ASP A 21 -11.51 1.27 -9.85
CA ASP A 21 -12.84 1.50 -10.40
C ASP A 21 -13.60 0.18 -10.46
N ALA A 22 -14.81 0.14 -9.92
CA ALA A 22 -15.63 -1.07 -9.88
C ALA A 22 -16.09 -1.55 -11.26
N GLN A 23 -16.15 -0.66 -12.24
CA GLN A 23 -16.59 -0.93 -13.62
C GLN A 23 -15.40 -1.07 -14.58
N ASN A 24 -14.33 -0.32 -14.34
CA ASN A 24 -13.14 -0.28 -15.20
C ASN A 24 -11.86 -0.53 -14.39
N SER A 25 -11.79 -1.68 -13.72
CA SER A 25 -10.59 -2.07 -12.99
C SER A 25 -9.42 -2.23 -13.96
N GLU A 26 -8.26 -1.69 -13.58
CA GLU A 26 -7.02 -1.90 -14.31
C GLU A 26 -6.70 -3.40 -14.41
N GLU A 27 -6.02 -3.81 -15.49
CA GLU A 27 -5.55 -5.18 -15.60
C GLU A 27 -4.48 -5.46 -14.54
N ASN A 28 -4.60 -6.60 -13.85
CA ASN A 28 -3.64 -7.02 -12.82
C ASN A 28 -2.18 -7.02 -13.32
N THR A 29 -1.96 -7.33 -14.60
CA THR A 29 -0.63 -7.30 -15.23
C THR A 29 -0.02 -5.91 -15.32
N THR A 30 -0.83 -4.85 -15.43
CA THR A 30 -0.35 -3.46 -15.45
C THR A 30 -0.03 -3.01 -14.02
N LEU A 31 -0.95 -3.27 -13.08
CA LEU A 31 -0.72 -3.01 -11.65
C LEU A 31 0.59 -3.63 -11.14
N LEU A 32 0.84 -4.90 -11.47
CA LEU A 32 2.05 -5.60 -11.05
C LEU A 32 3.33 -4.94 -11.58
N LYS A 33 3.31 -4.41 -12.81
CA LYS A 33 4.46 -3.69 -13.40
C LYS A 33 4.69 -2.35 -12.73
N GLU A 34 3.63 -1.68 -12.27
CA GLU A 34 3.73 -0.39 -11.59
C GLU A 34 4.26 -0.52 -10.16
N VAL A 35 3.91 -1.60 -9.44
CA VAL A 35 4.36 -1.81 -8.05
C VAL A 35 5.71 -2.51 -7.93
N GLU A 36 6.13 -3.30 -8.93
CA GLU A 36 7.41 -4.04 -8.91
C GLU A 36 8.64 -3.15 -8.56
N PRO A 37 8.79 -1.91 -9.09
CA PRO A 37 9.95 -1.08 -8.81
C PRO A 37 10.07 -0.60 -7.34
N TYR A 38 8.99 -0.66 -6.56
CA TYR A 38 8.95 -0.10 -5.20
C TYR A 38 9.47 -1.05 -4.13
N MET A 39 9.63 -2.34 -4.42
CA MET A 39 9.88 -3.34 -3.40
C MET A 39 10.91 -4.38 -3.83
N SER A 40 11.47 -5.09 -2.84
CA SER A 40 12.42 -6.15 -3.14
C SER A 40 11.73 -7.28 -3.89
N LYS A 41 12.48 -7.97 -4.76
CA LYS A 41 11.94 -9.09 -5.56
C LYS A 41 11.28 -10.16 -4.69
N GLU A 42 11.87 -10.44 -3.52
CA GLU A 42 11.33 -11.43 -2.59
C GLU A 42 9.95 -11.02 -2.07
N ILE A 43 9.80 -9.76 -1.64
CA ILE A 43 8.54 -9.24 -1.13
C ILE A 43 7.51 -9.08 -2.23
N PHE A 44 7.92 -8.65 -3.42
CA PHE A 44 7.05 -8.59 -4.60
C PHE A 44 6.41 -9.93 -4.91
N GLU A 45 7.21 -11.00 -5.06
CA GLU A 45 6.67 -12.31 -5.39
C GLU A 45 5.80 -12.88 -4.26
N LYS A 46 6.16 -12.63 -3.00
CA LYS A 46 5.33 -13.03 -1.84
C LYS A 46 3.96 -12.34 -1.87
N ASN A 47 3.93 -11.02 -2.05
CA ASN A 47 2.69 -10.24 -2.04
C ASN A 47 1.82 -10.54 -3.27
N LYS A 48 2.45 -10.79 -4.42
CA LYS A 48 1.77 -11.25 -5.64
C LYS A 48 1.10 -12.61 -5.45
N ILE A 49 1.79 -13.59 -4.87
CA ILE A 49 1.22 -14.92 -4.58
C ILE A 49 0.05 -14.82 -3.60
N ASN A 50 0.16 -13.93 -2.61
CA ASN A 50 -0.88 -13.73 -1.60
C ASN A 50 -2.06 -12.87 -2.10
N GLY A 51 -1.99 -12.34 -3.32
CA GLY A 51 -3.03 -11.49 -3.89
C GLY A 51 -3.22 -10.17 -3.12
N VAL A 52 -2.13 -9.59 -2.61
CA VAL A 52 -2.16 -8.31 -1.87
C VAL A 52 -2.50 -7.16 -2.82
N PHE A 53 -1.85 -7.13 -3.99
CA PHE A 53 -1.99 -6.01 -4.93
C PHE A 53 -3.36 -5.98 -5.60
N ASP A 54 -3.90 -7.13 -6.00
CA ASP A 54 -5.18 -7.21 -6.71
C ASP A 54 -6.40 -7.19 -5.77
N PHE A 55 -6.18 -7.26 -4.46
CA PHE A 55 -7.27 -7.33 -3.48
C PHE A 55 -8.22 -6.13 -3.56
N PRO A 56 -7.77 -4.85 -3.55
CA PRO A 56 -8.68 -3.71 -3.65
C PRO A 56 -9.49 -3.73 -4.95
N GLN A 57 -8.89 -4.10 -6.08
CA GLN A 57 -9.60 -4.21 -7.36
C GLN A 57 -10.69 -5.28 -7.32
N ARG A 58 -10.37 -6.46 -6.78
CA ARG A 58 -11.34 -7.54 -6.60
C ARG A 58 -12.48 -7.10 -5.69
N PHE A 59 -12.16 -6.48 -4.56
CA PHE A 59 -13.15 -5.96 -3.62
C PHE A 59 -14.05 -4.91 -4.29
N ALA A 60 -13.48 -3.96 -5.04
CA ALA A 60 -14.22 -2.91 -5.72
C ALA A 60 -15.27 -3.50 -6.68
N LYS A 61 -14.85 -4.48 -7.48
CA LYS A 61 -15.70 -5.17 -8.46
C LYS A 61 -16.80 -6.00 -7.81
N GLU A 62 -16.46 -6.82 -6.81
CA GLU A 62 -17.42 -7.68 -6.11
C GLU A 62 -18.48 -6.89 -5.34
N ASN A 63 -18.12 -5.69 -4.87
CA ASN A 63 -18.98 -4.85 -4.04
C ASN A 63 -19.61 -3.69 -4.79
N GLN A 64 -19.26 -3.50 -6.07
CA GLN A 64 -19.71 -2.38 -6.89
C GLN A 64 -19.41 -1.01 -6.24
N LYS A 65 -18.27 -0.91 -5.55
CA LYS A 65 -17.82 0.31 -4.87
C LYS A 65 -16.44 0.71 -5.38
N ASN A 66 -16.28 1.96 -5.80
CA ASN A 66 -14.97 2.50 -6.15
C ASN A 66 -14.10 2.62 -4.89
N ILE A 67 -12.80 2.38 -5.04
CA ILE A 67 -11.82 2.53 -3.97
C ILE A 67 -10.82 3.61 -4.37
N LYS A 68 -10.53 4.51 -3.44
CA LYS A 68 -9.55 5.57 -3.65
C LYS A 68 -8.80 5.88 -2.36
N LEU A 69 -7.47 5.87 -2.44
CA LEU A 69 -6.63 6.43 -1.39
C LEU A 69 -6.88 7.94 -1.26
N HIS A 70 -7.23 8.38 -0.06
CA HIS A 70 -7.40 9.79 0.29
C HIS A 70 -6.10 10.40 0.81
N ASP A 71 -5.49 9.79 1.83
CA ASP A 71 -4.22 10.22 2.42
C ASP A 71 -3.50 9.05 3.11
N VAL A 72 -2.22 9.27 3.41
CA VAL A 72 -1.39 8.44 4.29
C VAL A 72 -0.92 9.29 5.46
N ILE A 73 -1.24 8.88 6.67
CA ILE A 73 -0.75 9.50 7.91
C ILE A 73 0.42 8.67 8.41
N ILE A 74 1.58 9.30 8.63
CA ILE A 74 2.72 8.65 9.25
C ILE A 74 2.56 8.78 10.77
N ASP A 75 2.40 7.64 11.44
CA ASP A 75 2.16 7.61 12.89
C ASP A 75 3.48 7.58 13.67
N SER A 76 4.47 6.85 13.17
CA SER A 76 5.83 6.83 13.74
C SER A 76 6.87 6.32 12.74
N ILE A 77 8.09 6.83 12.86
CA ILE A 77 9.27 6.32 12.14
C ILE A 77 10.33 5.90 13.16
N GLN A 78 10.83 4.68 13.02
CA GLN A 78 11.98 4.18 13.76
C GLN A 78 13.11 3.83 12.77
N GLU A 79 14.24 4.50 12.90
CA GLU A 79 15.45 4.20 12.13
C GLU A 79 16.14 2.94 12.69
N ALA A 80 16.63 2.09 11.79
CA ALA A 80 17.48 0.95 12.08
C ALA A 80 18.82 1.15 11.35
N PRO A 81 19.84 1.72 12.03
CA PRO A 81 21.09 2.12 11.38
C PRO A 81 21.92 0.94 10.88
N GLU A 82 21.76 -0.26 11.46
CA GLU A 82 22.53 -1.45 11.08
C GLU A 82 22.32 -1.90 9.63
N ASP A 83 21.13 -1.70 9.06
CA ASP A 83 20.76 -2.14 7.72
C ASP A 83 20.20 -1.00 6.84
N ASN A 84 20.36 0.24 7.32
CA ASN A 84 19.86 1.47 6.69
C ASN A 84 18.35 1.40 6.38
N SER A 85 17.57 0.83 7.30
CA SER A 85 16.13 0.68 7.16
C SER A 85 15.33 1.56 8.10
N TYR A 86 14.06 1.73 7.76
CA TYR A 86 13.09 2.57 8.46
C TYR A 86 11.84 1.73 8.69
N LYS A 87 11.48 1.52 9.96
CA LYS A 87 10.22 0.89 10.35
C LYS A 87 9.19 1.98 10.54
N ILE A 88 8.07 1.86 9.83
CA ILE A 88 7.09 2.92 9.67
C ILE A 88 5.73 2.35 10.04
N ASN A 89 5.10 2.98 11.02
CA ASN A 89 3.68 2.77 11.30
C ASN A 89 2.92 3.90 10.62
N TYR A 90 1.84 3.55 9.93
CA TYR A 90 1.04 4.50 9.19
C TYR A 90 -0.44 4.14 9.24
N THR A 91 -1.27 5.12 8.96
CA THR A 91 -2.71 4.98 8.79
C THR A 91 -3.10 5.41 7.38
N LEU A 92 -3.72 4.50 6.62
CA LEU A 92 -4.32 4.80 5.32
C LEU A 92 -5.73 5.33 5.52
N LEU A 93 -6.04 6.47 4.91
CA LEU A 93 -7.41 6.94 4.74
C LEU A 93 -7.90 6.51 3.37
N VAL A 94 -8.83 5.56 3.31
CA VAL A 94 -9.32 4.99 2.05
C VAL A 94 -10.81 5.29 1.92
N MET A 95 -11.20 5.85 0.78
CA MET A 95 -12.60 6.00 0.39
C MET A 95 -13.08 4.72 -0.30
N ILE A 96 -14.19 4.16 0.15
CA ILE A 96 -14.88 3.02 -0.46
C ILE A 96 -16.33 3.44 -0.73
N GLY A 97 -16.63 3.81 -1.97
CA GLY A 97 -17.85 4.56 -2.28
C GLY A 97 -17.83 5.92 -1.57
N ASP A 98 -18.86 6.20 -0.76
CA ASP A 98 -18.98 7.43 0.02
C ASP A 98 -18.43 7.30 1.46
N GLU A 99 -17.94 6.12 1.84
CA GLU A 99 -17.44 5.85 3.19
C GLU A 99 -15.92 6.01 3.26
N GLN A 100 -15.44 6.77 4.25
CA GLN A 100 -14.03 6.79 4.60
C GLN A 100 -13.75 5.72 5.66
N ILE A 101 -12.71 4.93 5.42
CA ILE A 101 -12.21 3.94 6.38
C ILE A 101 -10.74 4.23 6.69
N GLU A 102 -10.32 3.80 7.89
CA GLU A 102 -8.95 3.89 8.34
C GLU A 102 -8.34 2.49 8.41
N LYS A 103 -7.16 2.30 7.81
CA LYS A 103 -6.38 1.07 7.94
C LYS A 103 -5.02 1.37 8.55
N ALA A 104 -4.77 0.84 9.73
CA ALA A 104 -3.44 0.81 10.30
C ALA A 104 -2.55 -0.14 9.49
N GLY A 105 -1.30 0.25 9.28
CA GLY A 105 -0.31 -0.54 8.57
C GLY A 105 1.10 -0.36 9.12
N GLU A 106 1.92 -1.33 8.79
CA GLU A 106 3.34 -1.39 9.14
C GLU A 106 4.14 -1.64 7.86
N MET A 107 5.23 -0.89 7.69
CA MET A 107 6.11 -1.02 6.54
C MET A 107 7.56 -0.88 6.97
N THR A 108 8.43 -1.69 6.36
CA THR A 108 9.88 -1.49 6.48
C THR A 108 10.42 -1.09 5.11
N ILE A 109 11.07 0.06 5.06
CA ILE A 109 11.73 0.59 3.86
C ILE A 109 13.22 0.55 4.09
N GLN A 110 13.95 -0.07 3.17
CA GLN A 110 15.40 0.01 3.10
C GLN A 110 15.81 1.14 2.16
N ALA A 111 16.71 2.01 2.62
CA ALA A 111 17.32 3.02 1.76
C ALA A 111 18.58 2.44 1.11
N GLU A 112 18.67 2.57 -0.22
CA GLU A 112 19.85 2.25 -1.01
C GLU A 112 20.59 3.54 -1.41
N ASP A 113 21.84 3.39 -1.86
CA ASP A 113 22.62 4.51 -2.41
C ASP A 113 21.83 5.24 -3.52
N GLY A 114 21.88 6.57 -3.51
CA GLY A 114 21.21 7.39 -4.52
C GLY A 114 19.73 7.72 -4.23
N HIS A 115 19.29 7.66 -2.97
CA HIS A 115 17.91 7.96 -2.53
C HIS A 115 16.85 6.99 -3.08
N LYS A 116 17.26 5.77 -3.41
CA LYS A 116 16.33 4.73 -3.82
C LYS A 116 15.75 4.07 -2.57
N PHE A 117 14.43 3.94 -2.54
CA PHE A 117 13.69 3.29 -1.47
C PHE A 117 13.19 1.94 -1.94
N LEU A 118 13.34 0.94 -1.08
CA LEU A 118 12.90 -0.42 -1.36
C LEU A 118 12.07 -0.93 -0.19
N ILE A 119 10.81 -1.25 -0.44
CA ILE A 119 9.94 -1.89 0.53
C ILE A 119 10.43 -3.33 0.72
N ILE A 120 10.76 -3.67 1.97
CA ILE A 120 11.21 -5.01 2.38
C ILE A 120 10.23 -5.68 3.37
N TYR A 121 9.19 -4.97 3.77
CA TYR A 121 8.05 -5.49 4.51
C TYR A 121 6.87 -4.55 4.33
N ASP A 122 5.67 -5.10 4.13
CA ASP A 122 4.43 -4.34 4.00
C ASP A 122 3.25 -5.17 4.52
N TRP A 123 2.47 -4.58 5.41
CA TRP A 123 1.27 -5.21 5.98
C TRP A 123 0.26 -4.16 6.45
N GLU A 124 -1.02 -4.47 6.28
CA GLU A 124 -2.12 -3.68 6.83
C GLU A 124 -3.08 -4.53 7.63
N SER A 125 -3.68 -3.91 8.65
CA SER A 125 -4.75 -4.50 9.42
C SER A 125 -6.02 -4.64 8.56
N PRO A 126 -6.68 -5.80 8.58
CA PRO A 126 -7.95 -5.95 7.91
C PRO A 126 -9.02 -5.14 8.64
N VAL A 127 -9.95 -4.57 7.89
CA VAL A 127 -11.11 -3.86 8.42
C VAL A 127 -12.40 -4.48 7.88
N THR A 128 -13.54 -4.09 8.45
CA THR A 128 -14.86 -4.55 7.99
C THR A 128 -15.63 -3.37 7.43
N VAL A 129 -16.15 -3.53 6.21
CA VAL A 129 -16.96 -2.54 5.48
C VAL A 129 -18.23 -3.24 5.04
N ASP A 130 -19.40 -2.76 5.45
CA ASP A 130 -20.70 -3.42 5.17
C ASP A 130 -20.74 -4.92 5.48
N ASN A 131 -20.21 -5.32 6.64
CA ASN A 131 -20.08 -6.73 7.05
C ASN A 131 -19.19 -7.59 6.12
N LYS A 132 -18.36 -6.96 5.28
CA LYS A 132 -17.39 -7.63 4.41
C LYS A 132 -15.98 -7.27 4.81
N LYS A 133 -15.09 -8.25 4.80
CA LYS A 133 -13.69 -8.07 5.18
C LYS A 133 -12.95 -7.36 4.05
N PHE A 134 -12.35 -6.22 4.35
CA PHE A 134 -11.41 -5.50 3.51
C PHE A 134 -10.00 -5.75 4.06
N LEU A 135 -9.33 -6.73 3.46
CA LEU A 135 -7.99 -7.20 3.82
C LEU A 135 -6.96 -6.06 3.71
#